data_AF-A0A946QPL5-F1
#
_entry.id   AF-A0A946QPL5-F1
#
_cell.length_a   1.000
_cell.length_b   1.000
_cell.length_c   1.000
_cell.angle_alpha   90.00
_cell.angle_beta   90.00
_cell.angle_gamma   90.00
#
_symmetry.space_group_name_H-M   'P 1'
#
loop_
_entity.id
_entity.type
_entity.pdbx_description
1 polymer ?
#
loop_
_entity_poly.entity_id
_entity_poly.type
_entity_poly.pdbx_seq_one_letter_code
_entity_poly.pdbx_strand_id
1 'polypeptide(L)'
;MKRRNIYRITLVLIISVMAILVFKKDNKKSIVELNASVIYDESKSVITNIDTIDFVHADIAIDSYYKLRNYNLKAGETYTIWKVEFKHHNGTHFPNNRRPLQFSIWCELNDGINGYYSKEIK
;
A
#
# COMPACT_ATOMS: atom_id res chain seq x y z
N MET A 1 -35.38 47.79 11.34
CA MET A 1 -35.23 46.42 11.90
C MET A 1 -34.96 45.34 10.85
N LYS A 2 -35.62 45.35 9.67
CA LYS A 2 -35.45 44.34 8.59
C LYS A 2 -34.02 44.13 8.06
N ARG A 3 -33.26 45.21 7.81
CA ARG A 3 -31.90 45.11 7.23
C ARG A 3 -30.89 44.39 8.13
N ARG A 4 -30.97 44.59 9.45
CA ARG A 4 -30.04 43.97 10.43
C ARG A 4 -30.22 42.45 10.54
N ASN A 5 -31.43 41.95 10.29
CA ASN A 5 -31.72 40.52 10.27
C ASN A 5 -31.24 39.86 8.96
N ILE A 6 -31.32 40.58 7.83
CA ILE A 6 -30.78 40.12 6.54
C ILE A 6 -29.26 39.92 6.64
N TYR A 7 -28.52 40.87 7.22
CA TYR A 7 -27.06 40.76 7.42
C TYR A 7 -26.66 39.57 8.32
N ARG A 8 -27.47 39.25 9.34
CA ARG A 8 -27.21 38.09 10.20
C ARG A 8 -27.43 36.77 9.46
N ILE A 9 -28.45 36.69 8.62
CA ILE A 9 -28.74 35.50 7.82
C ILE A 9 -27.65 35.27 6.76
N THR A 10 -27.22 36.32 6.04
CA THR A 10 -26.14 36.19 5.05
C THR A 10 -24.81 35.83 5.69
N LEU A 11 -24.49 36.37 6.87
CA LEU A 11 -23.26 36.01 7.60
C LEU A 11 -23.24 34.53 8.01
N VAL A 12 -24.35 34.00 8.54
CA VAL A 12 -24.46 32.58 8.93
C VAL A 12 -24.35 31.67 7.71
N LEU A 13 -24.93 32.05 6.57
CA LEU A 13 -24.81 31.32 5.31
C LEU A 13 -23.36 31.25 4.82
N ILE A 14 -22.62 32.37 4.87
CA ILE A 14 -21.21 32.42 4.46
C ILE A 14 -20.34 31.55 5.37
N ILE A 15 -20.55 31.60 6.69
CA ILE A 15 -19.80 30.78 7.66
C ILE A 15 -20.11 29.28 7.44
N SER A 16 -21.38 28.94 7.20
CA SER A 16 -21.80 27.57 6.87
C SER A 16 -21.13 27.04 5.60
N VAL A 17 -21.11 27.84 4.52
CA VAL A 17 -20.45 27.47 3.27
C VAL A 17 -18.94 27.32 3.45
N MET A 18 -18.30 28.24 4.18
CA MET A 18 -16.86 28.15 4.51
C MET A 18 -16.54 26.92 5.36
N ALA A 19 -17.38 26.57 6.34
CA ALA A 19 -17.21 25.36 7.14
C ALA A 19 -17.28 24.11 6.26
N ILE A 20 -18.28 24.01 5.36
CA ILE A 20 -18.44 22.87 4.45
C ILE A 20 -17.21 22.71 3.53
N LEU A 21 -16.60 23.82 3.07
CA LEU A 21 -15.39 23.78 2.24
C LEU A 21 -14.15 23.33 3.01
N VAL A 22 -14.00 23.70 4.29
CA VAL A 22 -12.88 23.25 5.13
C VAL A 22 -13.00 21.76 5.50
N PHE A 23 -14.23 21.26 5.71
CA PHE A 23 -14.45 19.85 6.05
C PHE A 23 -14.35 18.89 4.86
N LYS A 24 -14.33 19.39 3.62
CA LYS A 24 -14.19 18.59 2.39
C LYS A 24 -12.74 18.35 1.95
N LYS A 25 -11.80 18.30 2.89
CA LYS A 25 -10.45 17.80 2.61
C LYS A 25 -10.46 16.27 2.71
N ASP A 26 -11.04 15.62 1.71
CA ASP A 26 -10.85 14.19 1.48
C ASP A 26 -9.35 13.96 1.22
N ASN A 27 -8.60 13.64 2.27
CA ASN A 27 -7.23 13.16 2.16
C ASN A 27 -7.28 11.75 1.56
N LYS A 28 -7.56 11.64 0.25
CA LYS A 28 -7.14 10.46 -0.52
C LYS A 28 -5.63 10.41 -0.42
N LYS A 29 -5.10 9.64 0.54
CA LYS A 29 -3.69 9.27 0.55
C LYS A 29 -3.44 8.58 -0.79
N SER A 30 -2.69 9.24 -1.68
CA SER A 30 -2.27 8.65 -2.94
C SER A 30 -1.39 7.45 -2.64
N ILE A 31 -1.73 6.28 -3.17
CA ILE A 31 -0.84 5.12 -3.15
C ILE A 31 0.15 5.29 -4.29
N VAL A 32 1.44 5.15 -4.00
CA VAL A 32 2.51 5.17 -5.00
C VAL A 32 2.71 3.76 -5.52
N GLU A 33 2.72 3.60 -6.84
CA GLU A 33 3.08 2.34 -7.46
C GLU A 33 4.60 2.12 -7.32
N LEU A 34 4.97 0.99 -6.73
CA LEU A 34 6.37 0.60 -6.56
C LEU A 34 6.90 -0.08 -7.82
N ASN A 35 8.18 0.10 -8.11
CA ASN A 35 8.85 -0.56 -9.22
C ASN A 35 9.68 -1.76 -8.74
N ALA A 36 9.17 -2.96 -9.00
CA ALA A 36 9.86 -4.20 -8.68
C ALA A 36 9.77 -5.22 -9.83
N SER A 37 10.80 -6.06 -9.95
CA SER A 37 10.75 -7.26 -10.79
C SER A 37 10.63 -8.49 -9.91
N VAL A 38 9.65 -9.34 -10.22
CA VAL A 38 9.44 -10.61 -9.54
C VAL A 38 9.43 -11.74 -10.55
N ILE A 39 10.32 -12.71 -10.36
CA ILE A 39 10.40 -13.96 -11.11
C ILE A 39 10.13 -15.10 -10.14
N TYR A 40 9.25 -16.03 -10.53
CA TYR A 40 8.89 -17.18 -9.70
C TYR A 40 9.29 -18.48 -10.39
N ASP A 41 9.94 -19.40 -9.68
CA ASP A 41 10.47 -20.66 -10.22
C ASP A 41 9.95 -21.92 -9.51
N GLU A 42 8.64 -21.97 -9.26
CA GLU A 42 7.95 -23.09 -8.58
C GLU A 42 8.22 -23.22 -7.07
N SER A 43 9.41 -22.82 -6.62
CA SER A 43 9.88 -22.99 -5.24
C SER A 43 10.34 -21.71 -4.58
N LYS A 44 10.81 -20.71 -5.34
CA LYS A 44 11.20 -19.41 -4.81
C LYS A 44 10.77 -18.25 -5.72
N SER A 45 10.72 -17.08 -5.11
CA SER A 45 10.54 -15.79 -5.77
C SER A 45 11.86 -15.03 -5.72
N VAL A 46 12.35 -14.63 -6.89
CA VAL A 46 13.47 -13.70 -7.03
C VAL A 46 12.89 -12.31 -7.23
N ILE A 47 13.11 -11.44 -6.26
CA ILE A 47 12.54 -10.09 -6.17
C ILE A 47 13.68 -9.10 -6.33
N THR A 48 13.56 -8.15 -7.26
CA THR A 48 14.51 -7.05 -7.40
C THR A 48 13.77 -5.74 -7.19
N ASN A 49 14.25 -4.92 -6.26
CA ASN A 49 13.80 -3.54 -6.13
C ASN A 49 14.46 -2.72 -7.25
N ILE A 50 13.68 -2.22 -8.20
CA ILE A 50 14.16 -1.42 -9.34
C ILE A 50 14.03 0.08 -9.06
N ASP A 51 13.36 0.46 -7.97
CA ASP A 51 13.28 1.85 -7.56
C ASP A 51 14.63 2.40 -7.08
N THR A 52 14.67 3.72 -6.98
CA THR A 52 15.81 4.47 -6.42
C THR A 52 15.73 4.61 -4.90
N ILE A 53 14.69 4.05 -4.27
CA ILE A 53 14.43 4.13 -2.83
C ILE A 53 14.28 2.73 -2.23
N ASP A 54 14.63 2.60 -0.97
CA ASP A 54 14.45 1.36 -0.21
C ASP A 54 12.97 1.12 0.11
N PHE A 55 12.54 -0.14 0.04
CA PHE A 55 11.24 -0.56 0.59
C PHE A 55 11.47 -1.03 2.02
N VAL A 56 11.20 -0.16 3.00
CA VAL A 56 11.44 -0.43 4.43
C VAL A 56 10.18 -0.97 5.09
N HIS A 57 10.34 -1.92 6.02
CA HIS A 57 9.24 -2.58 6.74
C HIS A 57 8.17 -3.15 5.81
N ALA A 58 8.59 -3.66 4.65
CA ALA A 58 7.70 -4.16 3.63
C ALA A 58 6.99 -5.45 4.05
N ASP A 59 5.69 -5.49 3.75
CA ASP A 59 4.86 -6.68 3.77
C ASP A 59 4.85 -7.28 2.36
N ILE A 60 5.38 -8.49 2.24
CA ILE A 60 5.42 -9.25 1.00
C ILE A 60 4.36 -10.35 1.09
N ALA A 61 3.48 -10.45 0.11
CA ALA A 61 2.38 -11.40 0.13
C ALA A 61 2.29 -12.24 -1.14
N ILE A 62 1.87 -13.49 -0.96
CA ILE A 62 1.35 -14.34 -2.04
C ILE A 62 -0.13 -14.67 -1.78
N ASP A 63 -0.91 -14.63 -2.84
CA ASP A 63 -2.37 -14.84 -2.82
C ASP A 63 -3.07 -14.00 -1.74
N SER A 64 -2.56 -12.79 -1.44
CA SER A 64 -3.03 -11.86 -0.40
C SER A 64 -2.97 -12.33 1.06
N TYR A 65 -3.03 -13.63 1.33
CA TYR A 65 -3.23 -14.17 2.68
C TYR A 65 -1.95 -14.72 3.34
N TYR A 66 -0.97 -15.14 2.53
CA TYR A 66 0.29 -15.67 3.05
C TYR A 66 1.34 -14.57 2.98
N LYS A 67 1.86 -14.16 4.13
CA LYS A 67 2.64 -12.93 4.25
C LYS A 67 3.97 -13.16 4.93
N LEU A 68 4.94 -12.40 4.48
CA LEU A 68 6.18 -12.09 5.14
C LEU A 68 6.12 -10.62 5.53
N ARG A 69 6.49 -10.31 6.77
CA ARG A 69 6.38 -8.96 7.31
C ARG A 69 7.75 -8.42 7.66
N ASN A 70 7.88 -7.11 7.64
CA ASN A 70 9.06 -6.40 8.11
C ASN A 70 10.34 -6.73 7.31
N TYR A 71 10.21 -6.87 5.99
CA TYR A 71 11.35 -7.03 5.10
C TYR A 71 11.87 -5.68 4.63
N ASN A 72 13.19 -5.53 4.59
CA ASN A 72 13.83 -4.34 4.02
C ASN A 72 14.43 -4.72 2.66
N LEU A 73 13.84 -4.20 1.58
CA LEU A 73 14.30 -4.44 0.22
C LEU A 73 15.03 -3.19 -0.28
N LYS A 74 16.36 -3.19 -0.22
CA LYS A 74 17.17 -2.03 -0.61
C LYS A 74 17.08 -1.76 -2.12
N ALA A 75 17.20 -0.49 -2.48
CA ALA A 75 17.21 -0.02 -3.87
C ALA A 75 18.30 -0.75 -4.68
N GLY A 76 17.91 -1.30 -5.83
CA GLY A 76 18.82 -2.01 -6.74
C GLY A 76 19.25 -3.41 -6.29
N GLU A 77 18.83 -3.90 -5.12
CA GLU A 77 19.18 -5.22 -4.63
C GLU A 77 18.18 -6.31 -5.05
N THR A 78 18.69 -7.54 -5.15
CA THR A 78 17.91 -8.74 -5.46
C THR A 78 17.85 -9.68 -4.25
N TYR A 79 16.64 -10.14 -3.95
CA TYR A 79 16.32 -11.02 -2.83
C TYR A 79 15.72 -12.31 -3.34
N THR A 80 16.07 -13.43 -2.70
CA THR A 80 15.47 -14.73 -2.97
C THR A 80 14.65 -15.14 -1.76
N ILE A 81 13.35 -15.38 -1.97
CA ILE A 81 12.42 -15.81 -0.92
C ILE A 81 11.82 -17.15 -1.31
N TRP A 82 11.94 -18.14 -0.43
CA TRP A 82 11.37 -19.45 -0.65
C TRP A 82 9.87 -19.47 -0.35
N LYS A 83 9.13 -20.23 -1.15
CA LYS A 83 7.68 -20.42 -0.99
C LYS A 83 7.29 -20.89 0.42
N VAL A 84 8.15 -21.73 1.02
CA VAL A 84 7.97 -22.25 2.38
C VAL A 84 8.08 -21.17 3.45
N GLU A 85 8.63 -19.99 3.18
CA GLU A 85 8.71 -18.93 4.19
C GLU A 85 7.35 -18.26 4.40
N PHE A 86 6.49 -18.23 3.38
CA PHE A 86 5.19 -17.60 3.43
C PHE A 86 4.22 -18.35 4.35
N LYS A 87 3.66 -17.62 5.32
CA LYS A 87 2.71 -18.14 6.30
C LYS A 87 1.40 -17.37 6.27
N HIS A 88 0.32 -18.13 6.41
CA HIS A 88 -0.98 -17.58 6.71
C HIS A 88 -1.01 -17.03 8.15
N HIS A 89 -1.99 -16.18 8.48
CA HIS A 89 -2.10 -15.58 9.82
C HIS A 89 -2.29 -16.61 10.95
N ASN A 90 -2.74 -17.82 10.63
CA ASN A 90 -2.89 -18.93 11.57
C ASN A 90 -1.61 -19.77 11.73
N GLY A 91 -0.49 -19.35 11.10
CA GLY A 91 0.80 -20.03 11.17
C GLY A 91 1.01 -21.11 10.11
N THR A 92 -0.02 -21.50 9.36
CA THR A 92 0.09 -22.51 8.30
C THR A 92 0.93 -21.98 7.13
N HIS A 93 1.90 -22.78 6.70
CA HIS A 93 2.73 -22.46 5.54
C HIS A 93 1.96 -22.57 4.22
N PHE A 94 2.42 -21.85 3.19
CA PHE A 94 1.87 -22.01 1.85
C PHE A 94 2.07 -23.45 1.35
N PRO A 95 1.04 -24.11 0.79
CA PRO A 95 1.16 -25.50 0.35
C PRO A 95 2.20 -25.70 -0.76
N ASN A 96 3.10 -26.67 -0.58
CA ASN A 96 4.16 -26.96 -1.55
C ASN A 96 3.65 -27.43 -2.92
N ASN A 97 2.50 -28.11 -2.94
CA ASN A 97 1.85 -28.62 -4.14
C ASN A 97 1.01 -27.54 -4.87
N ARG A 98 0.93 -26.32 -4.34
CA ARG A 98 0.21 -25.22 -4.97
C ARG A 98 1.19 -24.23 -5.59
N ARG A 99 0.73 -23.59 -6.67
CA ARG A 99 1.35 -22.41 -7.26
C ARG A 99 0.60 -21.16 -6.80
N PRO A 100 1.28 -20.12 -6.30
CA PRO A 100 0.65 -18.84 -6.03
C PRO A 100 0.22 -18.19 -7.35
N LEU A 101 -0.91 -17.49 -7.31
CA LEU A 101 -1.51 -16.79 -8.45
C LEU A 101 -1.08 -15.32 -8.48
N GLN A 102 -0.84 -14.72 -7.32
CA GLN A 102 -0.52 -13.31 -7.20
C GLN A 102 0.62 -13.08 -6.22
N PHE A 103 1.46 -12.11 -6.54
CA PHE A 103 2.47 -11.54 -5.67
C PHE A 103 2.16 -10.07 -5.39
N SER A 104 2.42 -9.60 -4.18
CA SER A 104 2.37 -8.17 -3.87
C SER A 104 3.39 -7.74 -2.82
N ILE A 105 3.76 -6.46 -2.88
CA ILE A 105 4.60 -5.78 -1.90
C ILE A 105 3.83 -4.56 -1.42
N TRP A 106 3.78 -4.36 -0.11
CA TRP A 106 3.24 -3.17 0.52
C TRP A 106 4.28 -2.59 1.45
N CYS A 107 4.54 -1.29 1.39
CA CYS A 107 5.43 -0.63 2.35
C CYS A 107 5.00 0.80 2.63
N GLU A 108 5.44 1.33 3.77
CA GLU A 108 5.36 2.77 4.03
C GLU A 108 6.61 3.44 3.45
N LEU A 109 6.39 4.42 2.59
CA LEU A 109 7.44 5.28 2.04
C LEU A 109 7.62 6.50 2.94
N ASN A 110 8.63 7.32 2.61
CA ASN A 110 8.83 8.62 3.27
C ASN A 110 7.53 9.45 3.24
N ASP A 111 7.35 10.29 4.27
CA ASP A 111 6.20 11.18 4.45
C ASP A 111 4.84 10.47 4.71
N GLY A 112 4.86 9.19 5.10
CA GLY A 112 3.67 8.44 5.52
C GLY A 112 2.74 8.07 4.36
N ILE A 113 3.30 8.05 3.15
CA ILE A 113 2.68 7.62 1.90
C ILE A 113 2.87 6.11 1.76
N ASN A 114 1.84 5.39 1.33
CA ASN A 114 1.96 3.95 1.11
C ASN A 114 2.40 3.65 -0.32
N GLY A 115 3.34 2.72 -0.44
CA GLY A 115 3.75 2.10 -1.69
C GLY A 115 3.08 0.75 -1.90
N TYR A 116 2.69 0.44 -3.14
CA TYR A 116 2.16 -0.86 -3.51
C TYR A 116 2.71 -1.38 -4.83
N TYR A 117 3.06 -2.67 -4.87
CA TYR A 117 3.35 -3.44 -6.07
C TYR A 117 2.40 -4.64 -6.14
N SER A 118 1.96 -5.01 -7.35
CA SER A 118 1.28 -6.28 -7.58
C SER A 118 1.61 -6.86 -8.94
N LYS A 119 1.73 -8.19 -8.99
CA LYS A 119 1.95 -8.94 -10.22
C LYS A 119 1.27 -10.30 -10.17
N GLU A 120 0.60 -10.67 -11.25
CA GLU A 120 0.14 -12.04 -11.47
C GLU A 120 1.33 -12.96 -11.81
N ILE A 121 1.34 -14.13 -11.18
CA ILE A 121 2.35 -15.16 -11.41
C ILE A 121 1.82 -16.08 -12.53
N LYS A 122 2.38 -15.91 -13.73
CA LYS A 122 2.07 -16.75 -14.91
C LYS A 122 2.91 -18.01 -14.96
#